data_AF-A0A955THS2-F1
#
_entry.id   AF-A0A955THS2-F1
#
_cell.length_a   1.000
_cell.length_b   1.000
_cell.length_c   1.000
_cell.angle_alpha   90.00
_cell.angle_beta   90.00
_cell.angle_gamma   90.00
#
_symmetry.space_group_name_H-M   'P 1'
#
loop_
_entity.id
_entity.type
_entity.pdbx_description
1 polymer ?
#
loop_
_entity_poly.entity_id
_entity_poly.type
_entity_poly.pdbx_seq_one_letter_code
_entity_poly.pdbx_strand_id
1 'polypeptide(L)'
;MEKVTAQDFQKNFGTYQDHAIRQPVIITKHGKERLVLMSYEDYIELSRSTRQALHVTELDDEHLQAILSSKVPDEYAHLDKELEDE
;
A
#
# COMPACT_ATOMS: atom_id res chain seq x y z
N MET A 1 -10.98 -4.05 -12.51
CA MET A 1 -11.77 -4.28 -11.29
C MET A 1 -13.24 -4.25 -11.63
N GLU A 2 -13.90 -5.39 -11.47
CA GLU A 2 -15.35 -5.53 -11.66
C GLU A 2 -16.09 -5.04 -10.41
N LYS A 3 -17.25 -4.41 -10.57
CA LYS A 3 -18.12 -3.98 -9.45
C LYS A 3 -19.38 -4.84 -9.43
N VAL A 4 -19.66 -5.47 -8.29
CA VAL A 4 -20.79 -6.39 -8.12
C VAL A 4 -21.61 -6.00 -6.90
N THR A 5 -22.88 -6.38 -6.87
CA THR A 5 -23.69 -6.20 -5.66
C THR A 5 -23.36 -7.29 -4.65
N ALA A 6 -23.56 -7.01 -3.36
CA ALA A 6 -23.43 -8.03 -2.31
C ALA A 6 -24.35 -9.25 -2.56
N GLN A 7 -25.51 -9.02 -3.18
CA GLN A 7 -26.44 -10.10 -3.54
C GLN A 7 -25.89 -10.97 -4.67
N ASP A 8 -25.37 -10.37 -5.74
CA ASP A 8 -24.78 -11.11 -6.86
C ASP A 8 -23.50 -11.83 -6.45
N PHE A 9 -22.70 -11.19 -5.60
CA PHE A 9 -21.50 -11.77 -5.01
C PHE A 9 -21.82 -13.06 -4.24
N GLN A 10 -22.83 -13.04 -3.36
CA GLN A 10 -23.25 -14.22 -2.60
C GLN A 10 -23.76 -15.35 -3.51
N LYS A 11 -24.49 -15.02 -4.58
CA LYS A 11 -25.03 -16.00 -5.52
C LYS A 11 -23.94 -16.68 -6.37
N ASN A 12 -22.91 -15.93 -6.76
CA ASN A 12 -21.88 -16.40 -7.70
C ASN A 12 -20.48 -16.42 -7.05
N PHE A 13 -20.40 -16.79 -5.78
CA PHE A 13 -19.18 -16.68 -4.98
C PHE A 13 -17.97 -17.34 -5.64
N GLY A 14 -18.09 -18.60 -6.11
CA GLY A 14 -16.98 -19.32 -6.73
C GLY A 14 -16.42 -18.62 -7.96
N THR A 15 -17.29 -18.09 -8.83
CA THR A 15 -16.87 -17.31 -10.01
C THR A 15 -16.10 -16.06 -9.59
N TYR A 16 -16.61 -15.32 -8.60
CA TYR A 16 -15.91 -14.12 -8.15
C TYR A 16 -14.62 -14.41 -7.39
N GLN A 17 -14.52 -15.57 -6.73
CA GLN A 17 -13.27 -16.05 -6.14
C GLN A 17 -12.22 -16.31 -7.23
N ASP A 18 -12.57 -17.04 -8.30
CA ASP A 18 -11.66 -17.29 -9.42
C ASP A 18 -11.24 -15.99 -10.13
N HIS A 19 -12.18 -15.05 -10.28
CA HIS A 19 -11.89 -13.73 -10.83
C HIS A 19 -10.95 -12.92 -9.94
N ALA A 20 -11.16 -12.97 -8.61
CA ALA A 20 -10.36 -12.23 -7.62
C ALA A 20 -8.89 -12.65 -7.56
N ILE A 21 -8.56 -13.87 -8.01
CA ILE A 21 -7.17 -14.32 -8.15
C ILE A 21 -6.44 -13.55 -9.26
N ARG A 22 -7.16 -13.10 -10.30
CA ARG A 22 -6.58 -12.39 -11.46
C ARG A 22 -6.72 -10.88 -11.35
N GLN A 23 -7.80 -10.40 -10.75
CA GLN A 23 -8.04 -8.97 -10.55
C GLN A 23 -9.01 -8.73 -9.38
N PRO A 24 -8.83 -7.66 -8.59
CA PRO A 24 -9.75 -7.36 -7.49
C PRO A 24 -11.19 -7.10 -7.96
N VAL A 25 -12.15 -7.55 -7.14
CA VAL A 25 -13.60 -7.37 -7.34
C VAL A 25 -14.14 -6.48 -6.22
N ILE A 26 -14.82 -5.40 -6.59
CA ILE A 26 -15.42 -4.46 -5.64
C ILE A 26 -16.86 -4.89 -5.35
N ILE A 27 -17.15 -5.12 -4.08
CA ILE A 27 -18.48 -5.51 -3.60
C ILE A 27 -19.21 -4.27 -3.08
N THR A 28 -20.41 -4.03 -3.60
CA THR A 28 -21.24 -2.89 -3.27
C THR A 28 -22.46 -3.27 -2.45
N LYS A 29 -22.96 -2.34 -1.63
CA LYS A 29 -24.23 -2.45 -0.90
C LYS A 29 -25.00 -1.14 -1.04
N HIS A 30 -26.23 -1.21 -1.54
CA HIS A 30 -27.08 -0.04 -1.84
C HIS A 30 -26.36 0.99 -2.73
N GLY A 31 -25.66 0.51 -3.78
CA GLY A 31 -24.93 1.35 -4.74
C GLY A 31 -23.60 1.93 -4.23
N LYS A 32 -23.24 1.72 -2.96
CA LYS A 32 -21.97 2.18 -2.38
C LYS A 32 -20.96 1.04 -2.30
N GLU A 33 -19.73 1.32 -2.65
CA GLU A 33 -18.58 0.42 -2.49
C GLU A 33 -18.34 0.14 -1.00
N ARG A 34 -18.14 -1.12 -0.63
CA ARG A 34 -18.00 -1.53 0.78
C ARG A 34 -16.80 -2.40 1.06
N LEU A 35 -16.55 -3.37 0.19
CA LEU A 35 -15.49 -4.35 0.36
C LEU A 35 -14.83 -4.61 -1.00
N VAL A 36 -13.61 -5.12 -0.96
CA VAL A 36 -12.91 -5.63 -2.12
C VAL A 36 -12.52 -7.08 -1.83
N LEU A 37 -12.79 -7.99 -2.77
CA LEU A 37 -12.23 -9.33 -2.78
C LEU A 37 -11.01 -9.33 -3.70
N MET A 38 -9.90 -9.87 -3.21
CA MET A 38 -8.64 -10.01 -3.94
C MET A 38 -7.91 -11.28 -3.49
N SER A 39 -6.87 -11.68 -4.20
CA SER A 39 -5.98 -12.76 -3.77
C SER A 39 -5.29 -12.40 -2.44
N TYR A 40 -4.81 -13.42 -1.74
CA TYR A 40 -4.05 -13.20 -0.51
C TYR A 40 -2.71 -12.50 -0.82
N GLU A 41 -2.07 -12.89 -1.92
CA GLU A 41 -0.82 -12.31 -2.40
C GLU A 41 -0.97 -10.81 -2.68
N ASP A 42 -2.03 -10.41 -3.39
CA ASP A 42 -2.31 -9.00 -3.67
C ASP A 42 -2.57 -8.21 -2.38
N TYR A 43 -3.25 -8.80 -1.41
CA TYR A 43 -3.47 -8.18 -0.10
C TYR A 43 -2.15 -7.95 0.65
N ILE A 44 -1.24 -8.93 0.65
CA ILE A 44 0.07 -8.81 1.31
C ILE A 44 0.93 -7.73 0.65
N GLU A 45 1.01 -7.72 -0.68
CA GLU A 45 1.78 -6.70 -1.42
C GLU A 45 1.20 -5.28 -1.21
N LEU A 46 -0.13 -5.15 -1.20
CA LEU A 46 -0.81 -3.90 -0.88
C LEU A 46 -0.54 -3.44 0.56
N SER A 47 -0.56 -4.37 1.51
CA SER A 47 -0.27 -4.10 2.92
C SER A 47 1.18 -3.65 3.12
N ARG A 48 2.14 -4.28 2.43
CA ARG A 48 3.56 -3.89 2.44
C ARG A 48 3.81 -2.51 1.84
N SER A 49 3.08 -2.17 0.77
CA SER A 49 3.20 -0.87 0.10
C SER A 49 2.64 0.29 0.91
N THR A 50 1.90 0.00 1.99
CA THR A 50 1.41 1.03 2.90
C THR A 50 2.56 1.49 3.78
N ARG A 51 2.87 2.79 3.76
CA ARG A 51 3.89 3.37 4.66
C ARG A 51 3.52 3.08 6.11
N GLN A 52 4.36 2.31 6.80
CA GLN A 52 4.23 2.06 8.23
C GLN A 52 5.07 3.07 9.00
N ALA A 53 4.48 3.69 10.02
CA ALA A 53 5.23 4.48 10.99
C ALA A 53 5.74 3.52 12.08
N LEU A 54 7.06 3.41 12.19
CA LEU A 54 7.74 2.58 13.20
C LEU A 54 8.35 3.49 14.27
N HIS A 55 8.42 2.98 15.49
CA HIS A 55 9.21 3.64 16.54
C HIS A 55 10.70 3.49 16.23
N VAL A 56 11.52 4.45 16.67
CA VAL A 56 12.98 4.42 16.41
C VAL A 56 13.64 3.15 16.94
N THR A 57 13.11 2.59 18.04
CA THR A 57 13.62 1.34 18.64
C THR A 57 13.26 0.08 17.86
N GLU A 58 12.41 0.18 16.83
CA GLU A 58 11.99 -0.94 15.98
C GLU A 58 12.74 -0.96 14.63
N LEU A 59 13.64 0.00 14.39
CA LEU A 59 14.51 0.01 13.23
C LEU A 59 15.50 -1.15 13.30
N ASP A 60 15.46 -2.03 12.31
CA ASP A 60 16.52 -3.00 12.09
C ASP A 60 17.79 -2.34 11.54
N ASP A 61 18.89 -3.09 11.56
CA ASP A 61 20.19 -2.59 11.12
C ASP A 61 20.20 -2.19 9.63
N GLU A 62 19.44 -2.88 8.78
CA GLU A 62 19.38 -2.59 7.35
C GLU A 62 18.74 -1.22 7.09
N HIS A 63 17.57 -0.96 7.68
CA HIS A 63 16.90 0.33 7.57
C HIS A 63 17.70 1.46 8.21
N LEU A 64 18.36 1.20 9.35
CA LEU A 64 19.25 2.18 9.97
C LEU A 64 20.41 2.57 9.04
N GLN A 65 21.07 1.59 8.42
CA GLN A 65 22.16 1.86 7.47
C GLN A 65 21.67 2.60 6.22
N ALA A 66 20.47 2.29 5.72
CA ALA A 66 19.87 3.02 4.61
C ALA A 66 19.66 4.51 4.94
N ILE A 67 19.20 4.82 6.15
CA ILE A 67 19.07 6.22 6.62
C ILE A 67 20.44 6.89 6.73
N LEU A 68 21.42 6.24 7.38
CA LEU A 68 22.75 6.81 7.59
C LEU A 68 23.53 7.06 6.30
N SER A 69 23.32 6.20 5.29
CA SER A 69 23.95 6.32 3.98
C SER A 69 23.19 7.19 3.00
N SER A 70 21.96 7.60 3.34
CA SER A 70 21.16 8.49 2.50
C SER A 70 21.85 9.84 2.34
N LYS A 71 21.83 10.38 1.11
CA LYS A 71 22.41 11.68 0.78
C LYS A 71 21.38 12.54 0.08
N VAL A 72 21.37 13.82 0.43
CA VAL A 72 20.64 14.83 -0.33
C VAL A 72 21.27 14.91 -1.72
N PRO A 73 20.48 14.91 -2.82
CA PRO A 73 21.01 15.04 -4.17
C PRO A 73 21.82 16.34 -4.37
N ASP A 74 22.89 16.25 -5.16
CA ASP A 74 23.84 17.36 -5.39
C ASP A 74 23.19 18.65 -5.91
N GLU A 75 22.05 18.55 -6.61
CA GLU A 75 21.28 19.70 -7.10
C GLU A 75 20.80 20.63 -5.96
N TYR A 76 20.68 20.11 -4.73
CA TYR A 76 20.29 20.86 -3.54
C TYR A 76 21.46 21.33 -2.67
N ALA A 77 22.72 21.13 -3.09
CA ALA A 77 23.88 21.57 -2.30
C ALA A 77 23.87 23.08 -1.99
N HIS A 78 23.14 23.89 -2.76
CA HIS A 78 22.97 25.32 -2.49
C HIS A 78 22.21 25.62 -1.19
N LEU A 79 21.44 24.66 -0.65
CA LEU A 79 20.70 24.79 0.60
C LEU A 79 21.58 24.64 1.85
N ASP A 80 22.79 24.11 1.72
CA ASP A 80 23.72 24.01 2.86
C ASP A 80 24.05 25.38 3.45
N LYS A 81 23.97 26.44 2.62
CA LYS A 81 24.14 27.84 3.04
C LYS A 81 23.12 28.29 4.08
N GLU A 82 21.93 27.69 4.11
CA GLU A 82 20.89 28.04 5.08
C GLU A 82 21.22 27.55 6.50
N LEU A 83 22.20 26.66 6.67
CA LEU A 83 22.69 26.20 7.98
C LEU A 83 23.80 27.09 8.54
N GLU A 84 24.37 28.00 7.75
CA GLU A 84 25.45 28.90 8.16
C GLU A 84 24.94 30.18 8.86
N ASP A 85 23.62 30.44 8.77
CA ASP A 85 22.96 31.63 9.33
C ASP A 85 22.48 31.49 10.80
N GLU A 86 22.95 30.47 11.54
CA GLU A 86 22.74 30.31 13.00
C GLU A 86 23.95 30.70 13.87
#